data_AF-A0A6C0LDX4-F1
#
_entry.id   AF-A0A6C0LDX4-F1
#
_cell.length_a   1.000
_cell.length_b   1.000
_cell.length_c   1.000
_cell.angle_alpha   90.00
_cell.angle_beta   90.00
_cell.angle_gamma   90.00
#
_symmetry.space_group_name_H-M   'P 1'
#
loop_
_entity.id
_entity.type
_entity.pdbx_description
1 polymer ?
#
loop_
_entity_poly.entity_id
_entity_poly.type
_entity_poly.pdbx_seq_one_letter_code
_entity_poly.pdbx_strand_id
1 'polypeptide(L)'
;MNHKKACDKADPSYESCMRVFSKDLPISAKPLRPHNHTMTNRIKQYHYLEDKLSLLKDDDCLETKKFADGTSGYTIRNIINLKKRIGTKSKYGIIYLTAIPSLANTYPIATKVMSYNMSNIYEVNIMSLITQEILLKKLSRHFLMIYGGCTCSKQIAEKLKLISINELADGDLKMLTNMKDVVGNSELMFNIFIQTFISIATFHNLVGYVHRDTHYGNFLYQTNTEKGYYHYIFNGKDYYLKSCAYNILIYDFGFAREINSYTGNNTQKNSKIYVYKDYAKIINAFIRKNNNGWTLAILDKRLSDTMIEFKHSLYHNIVHELDYNIKHTVNTYAFSLFGFILEHMFLKHAPPGMFITSRPRNVINASPFRIDK
;
A
#
# COMPACT_ATOMS: atom_id res chain seq x y z
N MET A 1 -17.19 -35.42 3.41
CA MET A 1 -16.08 -34.47 3.23
C MET A 1 -16.63 -33.08 2.97
N ASN A 2 -16.80 -32.27 4.02
CA ASN A 2 -17.13 -30.85 3.93
C ASN A 2 -16.72 -30.23 5.28
N HIS A 3 -15.49 -29.73 5.38
CA HIS A 3 -15.04 -28.98 6.55
C HIS A 3 -15.12 -27.48 6.26
N LYS A 4 -16.33 -26.92 6.43
CA LYS A 4 -16.46 -25.52 6.85
C LYS A 4 -16.09 -25.47 8.33
N LYS A 5 -14.89 -24.97 8.66
CA LYS A 5 -14.59 -24.57 10.04
C LYS A 5 -15.31 -23.25 10.31
N ALA A 6 -16.23 -23.29 11.26
CA ALA A 6 -16.94 -22.14 11.80
C ALA A 6 -15.94 -21.13 12.38
N CYS A 7 -16.19 -19.85 12.13
CA CYS A 7 -15.51 -18.73 12.78
C CYS A 7 -16.23 -18.44 14.09
N ASP A 8 -15.50 -18.35 15.20
CA ASP A 8 -16.06 -18.04 16.51
C ASP A 8 -16.68 -16.63 16.52
N LYS A 9 -17.90 -16.55 17.06
CA LYS A 9 -18.73 -15.34 17.10
C LYS A 9 -18.25 -14.38 18.19
N ALA A 10 -17.27 -13.53 17.90
CA ALA A 10 -17.00 -12.29 18.66
C ALA A 10 -16.07 -11.28 17.92
N ASP A 11 -15.89 -11.40 16.60
CA ASP A 11 -14.97 -10.56 15.80
C ASP A 11 -15.76 -9.50 14.98
N PRO A 12 -15.19 -8.32 14.67
CA PRO A 12 -15.91 -7.22 14.03
C PRO A 12 -16.45 -7.65 12.67
N SER A 13 -17.51 -6.97 12.22
CA SER A 13 -18.47 -7.32 11.16
C SER A 13 -17.92 -7.52 9.73
N TYR A 14 -16.63 -7.82 9.56
CA TYR A 14 -15.99 -8.10 8.30
C TYR A 14 -15.50 -9.54 8.24
N GLU A 15 -16.18 -10.39 7.45
CA GLU A 15 -15.80 -11.78 7.18
C GLU A 15 -14.49 -11.86 6.35
N SER A 16 -13.35 -11.60 6.98
CA SER A 16 -12.04 -11.96 6.46
C SER A 16 -11.30 -12.79 7.51
N CYS A 17 -11.78 -14.01 7.73
CA CYS A 17 -11.17 -15.03 8.58
C CYS A 17 -9.74 -15.48 8.19
N MET A 18 -9.07 -14.74 7.30
CA MET A 18 -7.70 -14.98 6.85
C MET A 18 -6.84 -13.71 6.83
N ARG A 19 -7.29 -12.54 7.30
CA ARG A 19 -6.46 -11.33 7.38
C ARG A 19 -6.59 -10.74 8.77
N VAL A 20 -5.46 -10.40 9.38
CA VAL A 20 -5.39 -9.83 10.73
C VAL A 20 -4.56 -8.56 10.62
N PHE A 21 -5.19 -7.42 10.81
CA PHE A 21 -4.58 -6.10 10.80
C PHE A 21 -4.54 -5.54 12.22
N SER A 22 -4.01 -4.32 12.40
CA SER A 22 -3.98 -3.68 13.73
C SER A 22 -5.37 -3.61 14.38
N LYS A 23 -6.43 -3.48 13.57
CA LYS A 23 -7.82 -3.41 14.04
C LYS A 23 -8.35 -4.72 14.58
N ASP A 24 -7.78 -5.85 14.15
CA ASP A 24 -8.15 -7.21 14.55
C ASP A 24 -7.37 -7.65 15.82
N LEU A 25 -6.59 -6.73 16.43
CA LEU A 25 -5.93 -6.96 17.70
C LEU A 25 -6.90 -6.70 18.86
N PRO A 26 -6.91 -7.57 19.89
CA PRO A 26 -7.70 -7.33 21.10
C PRO A 26 -7.28 -6.00 21.75
N ILE A 27 -8.20 -5.34 22.45
CA ILE A 27 -8.00 -4.00 23.03
C ILE A 27 -6.76 -3.96 23.96
N SER A 28 -6.46 -5.05 24.67
CA SER A 28 -5.27 -5.20 25.51
C SER A 28 -3.93 -5.29 24.75
N ALA A 29 -3.98 -5.52 23.44
CA ALA A 29 -2.84 -5.54 22.53
C ALA A 29 -2.83 -4.33 21.57
N LYS A 30 -3.79 -3.41 21.70
CA LYS A 30 -3.75 -2.13 20.99
C LYS A 30 -2.71 -1.22 21.65
N PRO A 31 -1.93 -0.46 20.88
CA PRO A 31 -1.01 0.53 21.43
C PRO A 31 -1.73 1.44 22.43
N LEU A 32 -1.11 1.69 23.58
CA LEU A 32 -1.63 2.57 24.65
C LEU A 32 -1.85 4.02 24.21
N ARG A 33 -1.44 4.40 22.99
CA ARG A 33 -1.73 5.69 22.37
C ARG A 33 -2.33 5.46 21.00
N PRO A 34 -3.36 6.21 20.57
CA PRO A 34 -3.77 6.18 19.18
C PRO A 34 -2.55 6.47 18.33
N HIS A 35 -2.14 5.50 17.50
CA HIS A 35 -1.08 5.69 16.52
C HIS A 35 -1.56 6.78 15.56
N ASN A 36 -1.19 8.02 15.83
CA ASN A 36 -1.42 9.08 14.88
C ASN A 36 -0.38 8.89 13.77
N HIS A 37 -0.77 8.26 12.67
CA HIS A 37 0.05 7.91 11.51
C HIS A 37 0.50 9.12 10.67
N THR A 38 0.78 10.25 11.32
CA THR A 38 1.41 11.41 10.69
C THR A 38 2.80 11.01 10.17
N MET A 39 3.23 11.64 9.08
CA MET A 39 4.54 11.35 8.49
C MET A 39 5.70 11.51 9.51
N THR A 40 5.63 12.55 10.34
CA THR A 40 6.61 12.80 11.41
C THR A 40 6.63 11.69 12.45
N ASN A 41 5.46 11.19 12.87
CA ASN A 41 5.40 10.11 13.85
C ASN A 41 5.89 8.79 13.27
N ARG A 42 5.57 8.50 12.00
CA ARG A 42 6.07 7.32 11.29
C ARG A 42 7.60 7.30 11.21
N ILE A 43 8.23 8.43 10.87
CA ILE A 43 9.70 8.56 10.87
C ILE A 43 10.30 8.40 12.28
N LYS A 44 9.69 9.02 13.31
CA LYS A 44 10.13 8.83 14.69
C LYS A 44 10.06 7.36 15.12
N GLN A 45 8.99 6.68 14.72
CA GLN A 45 8.81 5.25 14.99
C GLN A 45 9.83 4.40 14.24
N TYR A 46 10.15 4.74 12.98
CA TYR A 46 11.20 4.09 12.21
C TYR A 46 12.54 4.09 12.98
N HIS A 47 13.05 5.26 13.38
CA HIS A 47 14.34 5.34 14.08
C HIS A 47 14.31 4.65 15.44
N TYR A 48 13.18 4.75 16.16
CA TYR A 48 13.01 4.04 17.42
C TYR A 48 13.07 2.52 17.24
N LEU A 49 12.41 1.97 16.22
CA LEU A 49 12.39 0.54 15.97
C LEU A 49 13.70 0.03 15.36
N GLU A 50 14.35 0.82 14.51
CA GLU A 50 15.69 0.54 13.96
C GLU A 50 16.70 0.31 15.09
N ASP A 51 16.72 1.18 16.11
CA ASP A 51 17.55 0.98 17.32
C ASP A 51 17.25 -0.34 18.04
N LYS A 52 15.97 -0.69 18.20
CA LYS A 52 15.58 -1.94 18.88
C LYS A 52 15.86 -3.20 18.06
N LEU A 53 15.90 -3.06 16.73
CA LEU A 53 16.19 -4.15 15.81
C LEU A 53 17.68 -4.25 15.48
N SER A 54 18.52 -3.29 15.91
CA SER A 54 19.97 -3.25 15.67
C SER A 54 20.74 -4.50 16.14
N LEU A 55 20.18 -5.24 17.10
CA LEU A 55 20.77 -6.49 17.58
C LEU A 55 20.58 -7.66 16.61
N LEU A 56 19.65 -7.57 15.65
CA LEU A 56 19.49 -8.56 14.59
C LEU A 56 20.68 -8.50 13.64
N LYS A 57 21.16 -9.68 13.24
CA LYS A 57 22.19 -9.82 12.22
C LYS A 57 21.57 -10.17 10.88
N ASP A 58 22.24 -9.80 9.80
CA ASP A 58 21.78 -10.07 8.44
C ASP A 58 21.59 -11.57 8.17
N ASP A 59 22.32 -12.44 8.89
CA ASP A 59 22.28 -13.90 8.72
C ASP A 59 21.45 -14.64 9.77
N ASP A 60 20.76 -13.91 10.66
CA ASP A 60 19.92 -14.50 11.70
C ASP A 60 18.76 -15.33 11.10
N CYS A 61 18.39 -16.40 11.80
CA CYS A 61 17.41 -17.40 11.34
C CYS A 61 16.19 -17.50 12.25
N LEU A 62 15.06 -17.93 11.68
CA LEU A 62 13.86 -18.27 12.45
C LEU A 62 14.08 -19.54 13.29
N GLU A 63 13.73 -19.45 14.56
CA GLU A 63 13.67 -20.56 15.50
C GLU A 63 12.21 -20.82 15.88
N THR A 64 11.81 -22.09 15.95
CA THR A 64 10.46 -22.45 16.42
C THR A 64 10.32 -22.15 17.89
N LYS A 65 9.19 -21.57 18.29
CA LYS A 65 8.91 -21.23 19.70
C LYS A 65 7.47 -21.56 20.08
N LYS A 66 7.30 -22.14 21.27
CA LYS A 66 6.01 -22.19 21.96
C LYS A 66 5.89 -20.99 22.89
N PHE A 67 4.82 -20.23 22.77
CA PHE A 67 4.53 -19.06 23.61
C PHE A 67 3.75 -19.46 24.86
N ALA A 68 3.73 -18.57 25.86
CA ALA A 68 3.11 -18.82 27.16
C ALA A 68 1.59 -19.07 27.07
N ASP A 69 0.93 -18.55 26.03
CA ASP A 69 -0.48 -18.81 25.73
C ASP A 69 -0.73 -20.17 25.02
N GLY A 70 0.31 -21.01 24.92
CA GLY A 70 0.27 -22.31 24.25
C GLY A 70 0.37 -22.25 22.72
N THR A 71 0.37 -21.06 22.12
CA THR A 71 0.48 -20.92 20.66
C THR A 71 1.89 -21.24 20.18
N SER A 72 2.01 -21.77 18.95
CA SER A 72 3.30 -22.04 18.31
C SER A 72 3.56 -21.00 17.22
N GLY A 73 4.79 -20.49 17.15
CA GLY A 73 5.24 -19.60 16.09
C GLY A 73 6.75 -19.60 15.98
N TYR A 74 7.32 -18.44 15.64
CA TYR A 74 8.76 -18.29 15.45
C TYR A 74 9.35 -17.15 16.27
N THR A 75 10.65 -17.19 16.48
CA THR A 75 11.43 -16.10 17.05
C THR A 75 12.74 -15.94 16.28
N ILE A 76 13.36 -14.77 16.42
CA ILE A 76 14.77 -14.56 16.07
C ILE A 76 15.47 -14.07 17.34
N ARG A 77 16.27 -14.95 17.95
CA ARG A 77 17.08 -14.67 19.16
C ARG A 77 16.30 -14.03 20.32
N ASN A 78 14.99 -14.23 20.39
CA ASN A 78 14.07 -13.51 21.29
C ASN A 78 14.06 -11.97 21.14
N ILE A 79 14.68 -11.42 20.10
CA ILE A 79 14.60 -10.00 19.73
C ILE A 79 13.23 -9.71 19.12
N ILE A 80 12.75 -10.61 18.26
CA ILE A 80 11.39 -10.57 17.72
C ILE A 80 10.67 -11.91 17.89
N ASN A 81 9.35 -11.86 18.07
CA ASN A 81 8.46 -13.00 18.24
C ASN A 81 7.31 -12.92 17.23
N LEU A 82 7.29 -13.83 16.26
CA LEU A 82 6.27 -13.96 15.22
C LEU A 82 5.14 -14.83 15.78
N LYS A 83 4.19 -14.20 16.47
CA LYS A 83 3.18 -14.89 17.30
C LYS A 83 1.99 -15.40 16.50
N LYS A 84 1.42 -14.57 15.62
CA LYS A 84 0.17 -14.86 14.91
C LYS A 84 0.38 -14.66 13.42
N ARG A 85 0.00 -15.65 12.61
CA ARG A 85 -0.06 -15.47 11.15
C ARG A 85 -1.16 -14.48 10.80
N ILE A 86 -0.83 -13.56 9.93
CA ILE A 86 -1.74 -12.55 9.41
C ILE A 86 -1.70 -12.58 7.88
N GLY A 87 -2.83 -12.28 7.25
CA GLY A 87 -2.93 -12.35 5.80
C GLY A 87 -3.14 -13.76 5.26
N THR A 88 -3.61 -13.84 4.01
CA THR A 88 -3.83 -15.10 3.32
C THR A 88 -2.50 -15.78 3.03
N LYS A 89 -2.40 -17.09 3.28
CA LYS A 89 -1.23 -17.88 2.85
C LYS A 89 -1.08 -17.72 1.33
N SER A 90 -0.02 -17.02 0.92
CA SER A 90 0.27 -16.80 -0.49
C SER A 90 1.41 -17.72 -0.96
N LYS A 91 1.57 -17.85 -2.28
CA LYS A 91 2.76 -18.49 -2.88
C LYS A 91 4.04 -17.68 -2.57
N TYR A 92 3.91 -16.39 -2.25
CA TYR A 92 5.02 -15.43 -2.20
C TYR A 92 5.51 -15.12 -0.79
N GLY A 93 4.78 -15.56 0.24
CA GLY A 93 5.20 -15.41 1.63
C GLY A 93 4.04 -15.52 2.62
N ILE A 94 4.41 -15.57 3.90
CA ILE A 94 3.49 -15.58 5.04
C ILE A 94 3.81 -14.37 5.90
N ILE A 95 2.80 -13.58 6.24
CA ILE A 95 2.97 -12.42 7.11
C ILE A 95 2.64 -12.84 8.55
N TYR A 96 3.38 -12.31 9.50
CA TYR A 96 3.18 -12.53 10.92
C TYR A 96 3.06 -11.21 11.65
N LEU A 97 2.07 -11.14 12.55
CA LEU A 97 2.05 -10.17 13.62
C LEU A 97 3.22 -10.47 14.54
N THR A 98 4.09 -9.48 14.69
CA THR A 98 5.37 -9.64 15.34
C THR A 98 5.48 -8.70 16.53
N ALA A 99 5.89 -9.26 17.67
CA ALA A 99 6.14 -8.53 18.89
C ALA A 99 7.65 -8.41 19.11
N ILE A 100 8.09 -7.27 19.66
CA ILE A 100 9.45 -7.04 20.12
C ILE A 100 9.41 -7.17 21.65
N PRO A 101 9.94 -8.25 22.27
CA PRO A 101 9.70 -8.52 23.70
C PRO A 101 10.19 -7.44 24.65
N SER A 102 11.23 -6.69 24.28
CA SER A 102 11.71 -5.53 25.05
C SER A 102 10.73 -4.35 25.04
N LEU A 103 9.75 -4.35 24.14
CA LEU A 103 8.67 -3.38 24.06
C LEU A 103 7.38 -4.03 24.57
N ALA A 104 6.90 -3.59 25.73
CA ALA A 104 5.66 -4.12 26.32
C ALA A 104 4.48 -3.95 25.35
N ASN A 105 4.09 -4.99 24.61
CA ASN A 105 2.91 -5.17 23.71
C ASN A 105 2.38 -3.95 22.92
N THR A 106 3.16 -2.88 22.73
CA THR A 106 2.66 -1.55 22.31
C THR A 106 2.97 -1.18 20.88
N TYR A 107 3.82 -1.94 20.18
CA TYR A 107 4.26 -1.63 18.82
C TYR A 107 4.25 -2.90 17.96
N PRO A 108 3.07 -3.36 17.53
CA PRO A 108 3.01 -4.50 16.64
C PRO A 108 3.62 -4.13 15.29
N ILE A 109 4.63 -4.89 14.87
CA ILE A 109 5.23 -4.83 13.54
C ILE A 109 4.74 -6.03 12.71
N ALA A 110 4.86 -5.95 11.39
CA ALA A 110 4.50 -7.04 10.48
C ALA A 110 5.75 -7.66 9.87
N THR A 111 5.95 -8.96 10.02
CA THR A 111 7.09 -9.66 9.44
C THR A 111 6.64 -10.56 8.31
N LYS A 112 7.10 -10.31 7.08
CA LYS A 112 6.88 -11.17 5.92
C LYS A 112 8.02 -12.19 5.85
N VAL A 113 7.67 -13.47 5.89
CA VAL A 113 8.60 -14.61 5.76
C VAL A 113 8.42 -15.22 4.38
N MET A 114 9.53 -15.41 3.67
CA MET A 114 9.53 -15.69 2.23
C MET A 114 10.62 -16.69 1.84
N SER A 115 10.48 -17.25 0.63
CA SER A 115 11.59 -17.96 -0.02
C SER A 115 12.72 -17.02 -0.42
N TYR A 116 13.97 -17.47 -0.39
CA TYR A 116 15.10 -16.70 -0.92
C TYR A 116 15.17 -16.89 -2.44
N ASN A 117 14.55 -15.95 -3.17
CA ASN A 117 14.61 -15.90 -4.63
C ASN A 117 14.69 -14.44 -5.09
N MET A 118 15.10 -14.25 -6.35
CA MET A 118 15.29 -12.92 -6.93
C MET A 118 14.06 -12.02 -6.81
N SER A 119 12.85 -12.54 -7.03
CA SER A 119 11.62 -11.73 -6.95
C SER A 119 11.42 -11.14 -5.56
N ASN A 120 11.62 -11.96 -4.52
CA ASN A 120 11.46 -11.54 -3.13
C ASN A 120 12.61 -10.62 -2.67
N ILE A 121 13.84 -10.88 -3.12
CA ILE A 121 14.98 -10.00 -2.86
C ILE A 121 14.74 -8.63 -3.51
N TYR A 122 14.25 -8.59 -4.75
CA TYR A 122 13.89 -7.34 -5.42
C TYR A 122 12.77 -6.59 -4.69
N GLU A 123 11.76 -7.29 -4.16
CA GLU A 123 10.72 -6.67 -3.35
C GLU A 123 11.32 -5.94 -2.13
N VAL A 124 12.19 -6.62 -1.36
CA VAL A 124 12.86 -6.05 -0.18
C VAL A 124 13.75 -4.86 -0.56
N ASN A 125 14.47 -4.95 -1.67
CA ASN A 125 15.34 -3.86 -2.15
C ASN A 125 14.53 -2.62 -2.57
N ILE A 126 13.43 -2.80 -3.31
CA ILE A 126 12.53 -1.70 -3.69
C ILE A 126 11.93 -1.05 -2.45
N MET A 127 11.46 -1.85 -1.48
CA MET A 127 10.95 -1.32 -0.22
C MET A 127 12.00 -0.52 0.54
N SER A 128 13.23 -1.02 0.62
CA SER A 128 14.35 -0.35 1.30
C SER A 128 14.68 0.97 0.63
N LEU A 129 14.76 0.99 -0.71
CA LEU A 129 14.94 2.21 -1.51
C LEU A 129 13.82 3.23 -1.20
N ILE A 130 12.57 2.81 -1.22
CA ILE A 130 11.42 3.69 -0.93
C ILE A 130 11.49 4.24 0.49
N THR A 131 11.82 3.42 1.49
CA THR A 131 11.97 3.91 2.86
C THR A 131 13.04 4.99 2.93
N GLN A 132 14.26 4.71 2.47
CA GLN A 132 15.41 5.60 2.62
C GLN A 132 15.29 6.87 1.77
N GLU A 133 14.91 6.72 0.50
CA GLU A 133 14.96 7.81 -0.48
C GLU A 133 13.66 8.62 -0.54
N ILE A 134 12.54 8.09 -0.04
CA ILE A 134 11.24 8.76 -0.18
C ILE A 134 10.60 9.02 1.17
N LEU A 135 10.40 7.98 1.98
CA LEU A 135 9.67 8.12 3.24
C LEU A 135 10.47 8.93 4.26
N LEU A 136 11.73 8.58 4.53
CA LEU A 136 12.56 9.31 5.50
C LEU A 136 12.85 10.75 5.06
N LYS A 137 12.88 11.01 3.75
CA LYS A 137 13.00 12.35 3.16
C LYS A 137 11.67 13.12 3.08
N LYS A 138 10.57 12.54 3.59
CA LYS A 138 9.21 13.12 3.59
C LYS A 138 8.69 13.48 2.20
N LEU A 139 9.14 12.78 1.15
CA LEU A 139 8.73 13.04 -0.23
C LEU A 139 7.37 12.42 -0.55
N SER A 140 6.96 11.37 0.15
CA SER A 140 5.60 10.82 0.02
C SER A 140 5.16 10.18 1.34
N ARG A 141 3.85 9.98 1.49
CA ARG A 141 3.22 9.26 2.60
C ARG A 141 2.56 7.95 2.19
N HIS A 142 2.60 7.59 0.91
CA HIS A 142 1.78 6.54 0.29
C HIS A 142 2.47 5.18 0.16
N PHE A 143 3.51 4.92 0.95
CA PHE A 143 4.20 3.63 0.99
C PHE A 143 4.33 3.12 2.42
N LEU A 144 4.44 1.81 2.61
CA LEU A 144 4.72 1.17 3.89
C LEU A 144 6.23 1.21 4.19
N MET A 145 6.63 1.48 5.44
CA MET A 145 8.05 1.43 5.83
C MET A 145 8.52 -0.01 6.05
N ILE A 146 9.69 -0.35 5.51
CA ILE A 146 10.50 -1.49 5.98
C ILE A 146 11.49 -0.99 7.05
N TYR A 147 11.61 -1.72 8.16
CA TYR A 147 12.55 -1.44 9.27
C TYR A 147 13.84 -2.24 9.18
N GLY A 148 13.85 -3.30 8.38
CA GLY A 148 15.00 -4.18 8.18
C GLY A 148 14.60 -5.57 7.75
N GLY A 149 15.56 -6.49 7.76
CA GLY A 149 15.34 -7.88 7.38
C GLY A 149 16.57 -8.73 7.67
N CYS A 150 16.44 -10.03 7.44
CA CYS A 150 17.54 -10.99 7.51
C CYS A 150 17.34 -12.10 6.48
N THR A 151 18.44 -12.68 6.05
CA THR A 151 18.52 -13.84 5.19
C THR A 151 19.22 -14.95 5.94
N CYS A 152 18.46 -15.98 6.35
CA CYS A 152 19.02 -17.09 7.09
C CYS A 152 20.10 -17.83 6.29
N SER A 153 21.31 -17.93 6.85
CA SER A 153 22.46 -18.65 6.28
C SER A 153 22.39 -20.17 6.50
N LYS A 154 21.60 -20.64 7.46
CA LYS A 154 21.46 -22.05 7.81
C LYS A 154 20.60 -22.81 6.80
N GLN A 155 20.80 -24.13 6.75
CA GLN A 155 19.99 -25.03 5.94
C GLN A 155 18.60 -25.25 6.58
N ILE A 156 17.70 -24.30 6.36
CA ILE A 156 16.28 -24.40 6.71
C ILE A 156 15.42 -24.50 5.45
N ALA A 157 14.13 -24.83 5.63
CA ALA A 157 13.17 -24.84 4.53
C ALA A 157 13.20 -23.52 3.76
N GLU A 158 13.35 -23.61 2.43
CA GLU A 158 13.60 -22.47 1.54
C GLU A 158 12.61 -21.32 1.77
N LYS A 159 11.32 -21.64 1.92
CA LYS A 159 10.21 -20.70 2.21
C LYS A 159 10.32 -19.90 3.52
N LEU A 160 11.33 -20.15 4.34
CA LEU A 160 11.58 -19.52 5.64
C LEU A 160 12.87 -18.70 5.66
N LYS A 161 13.62 -18.61 4.55
CA LYS A 161 14.96 -18.04 4.54
C LYS A 161 15.00 -16.52 4.53
N LEU A 162 14.08 -15.86 3.83
CA LEU A 162 14.08 -14.41 3.69
C LEU A 162 13.03 -13.78 4.60
N ILE A 163 13.43 -12.78 5.37
CA ILE A 163 12.62 -12.14 6.39
C ILE A 163 12.65 -10.64 6.15
N SER A 164 11.47 -10.04 6.05
CA SER A 164 11.28 -8.59 5.89
C SER A 164 10.40 -8.08 7.03
N ILE A 165 10.91 -7.09 7.78
CA ILE A 165 10.27 -6.52 8.97
C ILE A 165 9.70 -5.15 8.59
N ASN A 166 8.39 -5.01 8.67
CA ASN A 166 7.65 -3.88 8.12
C ASN A 166 6.74 -3.21 9.14
N GLU A 167 6.37 -1.97 8.84
CA GLU A 167 5.27 -1.25 9.47
C GLU A 167 3.96 -2.05 9.36
N LEU A 168 3.14 -2.01 10.41
CA LEU A 168 1.83 -2.63 10.40
C LEU A 168 0.77 -1.61 9.93
N ALA A 169 -0.04 -2.01 8.96
CA ALA A 169 -1.21 -1.25 8.49
C ALA A 169 -2.49 -1.63 9.25
N ASP A 170 -3.50 -0.75 9.19
CA ASP A 170 -4.79 -0.95 9.85
C ASP A 170 -5.76 -1.82 9.06
N GLY A 171 -5.52 -1.97 7.77
CA GLY A 171 -6.31 -2.79 6.87
C GLY A 171 -5.90 -2.65 5.42
N ASP A 172 -6.70 -3.21 4.52
CA ASP A 172 -6.56 -3.05 3.07
C ASP A 172 -7.80 -2.40 2.43
N LEU A 173 -7.68 -1.95 1.18
CA LEU A 173 -8.77 -1.34 0.44
C LEU A 173 -9.92 -2.33 0.22
N LYS A 174 -9.64 -3.64 0.15
CA LYS A 174 -10.69 -4.67 0.12
C LYS A 174 -11.57 -4.58 1.37
N MET A 175 -11.03 -4.38 2.57
CA MET A 175 -11.84 -4.13 3.77
C MET A 175 -12.71 -2.88 3.61
N LEU A 176 -12.11 -1.75 3.21
CA LEU A 176 -12.83 -0.48 3.06
C LEU A 176 -13.99 -0.59 2.07
N THR A 177 -13.78 -1.26 0.93
CA THR A 177 -14.82 -1.50 -0.10
C THR A 177 -15.96 -2.41 0.33
N ASN A 178 -15.90 -2.96 1.55
CA ASN A 178 -16.95 -3.76 2.18
C ASN A 178 -17.48 -3.17 3.48
N MET A 179 -16.95 -2.02 3.94
CA MET A 179 -17.48 -1.29 5.09
C MET A 179 -18.62 -0.38 4.64
N LYS A 180 -19.84 -0.61 5.15
CA LYS A 180 -21.04 0.13 4.70
C LYS A 180 -20.89 1.64 4.87
N ASP A 181 -20.37 2.09 6.02
CA ASP A 181 -20.21 3.52 6.31
C ASP A 181 -19.17 4.21 5.41
N VAL A 182 -18.17 3.45 4.94
CA VAL A 182 -17.16 3.96 4.01
C VAL A 182 -17.74 4.01 2.60
N VAL A 183 -18.31 2.90 2.13
CA VAL A 183 -18.85 2.75 0.77
C VAL A 183 -20.06 3.65 0.51
N GLY A 184 -20.90 3.86 1.54
CA GLY A 184 -22.06 4.75 1.47
C GLY A 184 -21.70 6.24 1.43
N ASN A 185 -20.42 6.60 1.63
CA ASN A 185 -19.95 7.98 1.57
C ASN A 185 -19.15 8.22 0.27
N SER A 186 -19.82 8.81 -0.73
CA SER A 186 -19.23 9.05 -2.05
C SER A 186 -18.02 9.98 -2.02
N GLU A 187 -18.02 11.02 -1.18
CA GLU A 187 -16.88 11.94 -1.08
C GLU A 187 -15.66 11.21 -0.50
N LEU A 188 -15.87 10.41 0.55
CA LEU A 188 -14.80 9.62 1.14
C LEU A 188 -14.23 8.59 0.13
N MET A 189 -15.10 7.91 -0.62
CA MET A 189 -14.68 6.97 -1.65
C MET A 189 -13.91 7.66 -2.79
N PHE A 190 -14.33 8.85 -3.23
CA PHE A 190 -13.61 9.63 -4.24
C PHE A 190 -12.24 10.09 -3.71
N ASN A 191 -12.15 10.48 -2.44
CA ASN A 191 -10.88 10.85 -1.82
C ASN A 191 -9.92 9.65 -1.75
N ILE A 192 -10.40 8.47 -1.35
CA ILE A 192 -9.63 7.23 -1.35
C ILE A 192 -9.15 6.90 -2.76
N PHE A 193 -10.00 7.06 -3.79
CA PHE A 193 -9.64 6.88 -5.19
C PHE A 193 -8.48 7.80 -5.62
N ILE A 194 -8.54 9.09 -5.30
CA ILE A 194 -7.44 10.03 -5.59
C ILE A 194 -6.15 9.57 -4.92
N GLN A 195 -6.19 9.23 -3.62
CA GLN A 195 -4.99 8.76 -2.90
C GLN A 195 -4.42 7.47 -3.51
N THR A 196 -5.27 6.52 -3.90
CA THR A 196 -4.87 5.29 -4.59
C THR A 196 -4.12 5.62 -5.88
N PHE A 197 -4.63 6.53 -6.70
CA PHE A 197 -3.99 6.89 -7.97
C PHE A 197 -2.71 7.72 -7.76
N ILE A 198 -2.67 8.63 -6.77
CA ILE A 198 -1.44 9.32 -6.37
C ILE A 198 -0.37 8.31 -5.95
N SER A 199 -0.72 7.28 -5.17
CA SER A 199 0.25 6.25 -4.75
C SER A 199 0.88 5.50 -5.93
N ILE A 200 0.10 5.19 -6.97
CA ILE A 200 0.60 4.59 -8.21
C ILE A 200 1.48 5.58 -8.96
N ALA A 201 1.04 6.84 -9.09
CA ALA A 201 1.77 7.87 -9.81
C ALA A 201 3.13 8.17 -9.17
N THR A 202 3.21 8.23 -7.84
CA THR A 202 4.47 8.35 -7.13
C THR A 202 5.36 7.13 -7.37
N PHE A 203 4.80 5.91 -7.36
CA PHE A 203 5.58 4.70 -7.66
C PHE A 203 6.15 4.71 -9.09
N HIS A 204 5.36 5.15 -10.05
CA HIS A 204 5.78 5.26 -11.45
C HIS A 204 6.82 6.36 -11.65
N ASN A 205 6.53 7.59 -11.22
CA ASN A 205 7.26 8.79 -11.62
C ASN A 205 8.41 9.16 -10.68
N LEU A 206 8.30 8.83 -9.39
CA LEU A 206 9.35 9.10 -8.41
C LEU A 206 10.26 7.89 -8.19
N VAL A 207 9.69 6.69 -8.05
CA VAL A 207 10.48 5.44 -7.86
C VAL A 207 11.00 4.90 -9.19
N GLY A 208 10.22 4.98 -10.28
CA GLY A 208 10.61 4.51 -11.61
C GLY A 208 10.19 3.08 -11.95
N TYR A 209 9.12 2.56 -11.32
CA TYR A 209 8.68 1.17 -11.46
C TYR A 209 7.19 1.07 -11.79
N VAL A 210 6.79 0.03 -12.53
CA VAL A 210 5.39 -0.43 -12.62
C VAL A 210 5.15 -1.53 -11.60
N HIS A 211 3.96 -1.57 -11.00
CA HIS A 211 3.61 -2.52 -9.94
C HIS A 211 3.16 -3.88 -10.49
N ARG A 212 2.33 -3.87 -11.54
CA ARG A 212 1.83 -5.05 -12.28
C ARG A 212 0.87 -5.97 -11.51
N ASP A 213 0.49 -5.61 -10.28
CA ASP A 213 -0.49 -6.37 -9.49
C ASP A 213 -1.38 -5.49 -8.59
N THR A 214 -1.93 -4.41 -9.17
CA THR A 214 -2.75 -3.43 -8.45
C THR A 214 -4.18 -3.90 -8.18
N HIS A 215 -4.36 -4.98 -7.43
CA HIS A 215 -5.66 -5.32 -6.84
C HIS A 215 -5.85 -4.64 -5.48
N TYR A 216 -7.09 -4.43 -5.03
CA TYR A 216 -7.45 -3.79 -3.75
C TYR A 216 -6.87 -4.40 -2.46
N GLY A 217 -6.11 -5.49 -2.55
CA GLY A 217 -5.45 -6.15 -1.42
C GLY A 217 -4.00 -5.69 -1.25
N ASN A 218 -3.44 -5.07 -2.29
CA ASN A 218 -2.10 -4.48 -2.33
C ASN A 218 -2.13 -2.97 -2.09
N PHE A 219 -3.31 -2.44 -1.75
CA PHE A 219 -3.48 -1.08 -1.24
C PHE A 219 -3.89 -1.20 0.21
N LEU A 220 -2.98 -0.87 1.11
CA LEU A 220 -3.19 -0.86 2.55
C LEU A 220 -3.73 0.50 2.98
N TYR A 221 -4.28 0.58 4.20
CA TYR A 221 -4.64 1.85 4.79
C TYR A 221 -4.17 1.97 6.23
N GLN A 222 -3.96 3.21 6.64
CA GLN A 222 -3.86 3.65 8.03
C GLN A 222 -5.00 4.61 8.33
N THR A 223 -5.56 4.55 9.53
CA THR A 223 -6.50 5.54 10.01
C THR A 223 -5.81 6.89 10.16
N ASN A 224 -6.51 7.95 9.81
CA ASN A 224 -5.98 9.30 9.79
C ASN A 224 -6.87 10.23 10.61
N THR A 225 -6.23 11.04 11.45
CA THR A 225 -6.89 12.04 12.30
C THR A 225 -6.50 13.48 11.92
N GLU A 226 -5.56 13.65 11.00
CA GLU A 226 -5.12 14.97 10.53
C GLU A 226 -6.26 15.68 9.79
N LYS A 227 -6.46 16.98 10.05
CA LYS A 227 -7.48 17.83 9.43
C LYS A 227 -6.81 18.96 8.65
N GLY A 228 -7.19 19.15 7.40
CA GLY A 228 -6.62 20.18 6.52
C GLY A 228 -6.44 19.65 5.10
N TYR A 229 -5.38 20.09 4.43
CA TYR A 229 -5.01 19.63 3.10
C TYR A 229 -3.57 19.14 3.07
N TYR A 230 -3.34 18.06 2.35
CA TYR A 230 -2.00 17.64 1.96
C TYR A 230 -1.60 18.36 0.69
N HIS A 231 -0.43 18.98 0.72
CA HIS A 231 0.18 19.67 -0.40
C HIS A 231 1.07 18.70 -1.18
N TYR A 232 0.78 18.55 -2.46
CA TYR A 232 1.53 17.78 -3.44
C TYR A 232 2.08 18.70 -4.54
N ILE A 233 3.25 18.36 -5.07
CA ILE A 233 3.80 18.93 -6.30
C ILE A 233 3.84 17.85 -7.37
N PHE A 234 3.36 18.22 -8.56
CA PHE A 234 3.53 17.45 -9.78
C PHE A 234 3.83 18.40 -10.94
N ASN A 235 4.88 18.13 -11.73
CA ASN A 235 5.28 18.97 -12.86
C ASN A 235 5.45 20.45 -12.48
N GLY A 236 6.05 20.69 -11.31
CA GLY A 236 6.24 22.04 -10.75
C GLY A 236 4.96 22.79 -10.35
N LYS A 237 3.78 22.16 -10.43
CA LYS A 237 2.49 22.74 -10.04
C LYS A 237 2.05 22.22 -8.68
N ASP A 238 1.39 23.10 -7.92
CA ASP A 238 0.85 22.79 -6.60
C ASP A 238 -0.57 22.22 -6.68
N TYR A 239 -0.79 21.16 -5.91
CA TYR A 239 -2.09 20.53 -5.72
C TYR A 239 -2.34 20.26 -4.24
N TYR A 240 -3.58 20.41 -3.82
CA TYR A 240 -3.99 20.27 -2.43
C TYR A 240 -5.16 19.31 -2.33
N LEU A 241 -4.95 18.17 -1.65
CA LEU A 241 -5.98 17.17 -1.38
C LEU A 241 -6.44 17.30 0.07
N LYS A 242 -7.74 17.50 0.28
CA LYS A 242 -8.36 17.53 1.61
C LYS A 242 -8.11 16.20 2.32
N SER A 243 -7.68 16.24 3.57
CA SER A 243 -7.49 15.02 4.35
C SER A 243 -8.83 14.31 4.62
N CYS A 244 -8.79 12.98 4.69
CA CYS A 244 -9.94 12.17 5.08
C CYS A 244 -9.56 11.19 6.21
N ALA A 245 -10.48 10.32 6.61
CA ALA A 245 -10.29 9.36 7.70
C ALA A 245 -9.23 8.27 7.43
N TYR A 246 -8.67 8.20 6.21
CA TYR A 246 -7.70 7.18 5.81
C TYR A 246 -6.52 7.77 5.05
N ASN A 247 -5.36 7.17 5.24
CA ASN A 247 -4.18 7.30 4.39
C ASN A 247 -3.99 6.00 3.61
N ILE A 248 -3.95 6.06 2.28
CA ILE A 248 -3.77 4.88 1.43
C ILE A 248 -2.29 4.66 1.12
N LEU A 249 -1.84 3.41 1.22
CA LEU A 249 -0.47 2.96 0.99
C LEU A 249 -0.45 1.89 -0.10
N ILE A 250 0.43 1.99 -1.09
CA ILE A 250 0.69 0.91 -2.04
C ILE A 250 1.74 -0.06 -1.47
N TYR A 251 1.56 -1.37 -1.68
CA TYR A 251 2.37 -2.43 -1.09
C TYR A 251 2.44 -3.68 -1.97
N ASP A 252 3.31 -4.64 -1.64
CA ASP A 252 3.53 -5.92 -2.33
C ASP A 252 4.14 -5.78 -3.74
N PHE A 253 5.43 -5.41 -3.77
CA PHE A 253 6.18 -5.15 -5.00
C PHE A 253 6.78 -6.41 -5.64
N GLY A 254 6.33 -7.61 -5.27
CA GLY A 254 6.90 -8.87 -5.77
C GLY A 254 6.86 -9.04 -7.30
N PHE A 255 5.95 -8.34 -7.98
CA PHE A 255 5.83 -8.32 -9.45
C PHE A 255 6.37 -7.07 -10.12
N ALA A 256 6.86 -6.10 -9.33
CA ALA A 256 7.27 -4.81 -9.83
C ALA A 256 8.43 -4.92 -10.82
N ARG A 257 8.48 -4.02 -11.80
CA ARG A 257 9.54 -3.96 -12.80
C ARG A 257 9.91 -2.52 -13.08
N GLU A 258 11.20 -2.28 -13.27
CA GLU A 258 11.71 -0.95 -13.58
C GLU A 258 11.21 -0.51 -14.95
N ILE A 259 10.75 0.73 -15.06
CA ILE A 259 10.22 1.30 -16.30
C ILE A 259 11.32 1.44 -17.37
N ASN A 260 12.58 1.66 -16.97
CA ASN A 260 13.71 1.81 -17.89
C ASN A 260 14.30 0.50 -18.40
N SER A 261 13.95 -0.65 -17.81
CA SER A 261 14.50 -1.95 -18.19
C SER A 261 14.07 -2.44 -19.59
N TYR A 262 13.24 -1.66 -20.29
CA TYR A 262 12.57 -2.08 -21.51
C TYR A 262 13.19 -1.45 -22.76
N THR A 263 14.17 -2.16 -23.35
CA THR A 263 14.80 -1.77 -24.62
C THR A 263 14.11 -2.46 -25.81
N GLY A 264 13.80 -1.71 -26.87
CA GLY A 264 13.15 -2.19 -28.11
C GLY A 264 11.66 -1.85 -28.23
N ASN A 265 11.18 -1.64 -29.47
CA ASN A 265 9.84 -1.09 -29.75
C ASN A 265 8.68 -1.95 -29.19
N ASN A 266 8.72 -3.27 -29.39
CA ASN A 266 7.69 -4.18 -28.86
C ASN A 266 7.70 -4.20 -27.32
N THR A 267 8.88 -4.11 -26.73
CA THR A 267 9.07 -4.04 -25.29
C THR A 267 8.50 -2.75 -24.72
N GLN A 268 8.73 -1.60 -25.37
CA GLN A 268 8.18 -0.31 -24.93
C GLN A 268 6.64 -0.27 -24.99
N LYS A 269 6.03 -0.80 -26.06
CA LYS A 269 4.55 -0.90 -26.15
C LYS A 269 3.98 -1.70 -24.98
N ASN A 270 4.56 -2.87 -24.69
CA ASN A 270 4.13 -3.70 -23.57
C ASN A 270 4.27 -3.00 -22.21
N SER A 271 5.29 -2.17 -22.04
CA SER A 271 5.53 -1.46 -20.79
C SER A 271 4.59 -0.28 -20.57
N LYS A 272 4.25 0.47 -21.63
CA LYS A 272 3.15 1.45 -21.57
C LYS A 272 1.83 0.79 -21.18
N ILE A 273 1.57 -0.41 -21.70
CA ILE A 273 0.40 -1.20 -21.30
C ILE A 273 0.45 -1.56 -19.81
N TYR A 274 1.61 -1.90 -19.25
CA TYR A 274 1.73 -2.16 -17.81
C TYR A 274 1.48 -0.91 -16.94
N VAL A 275 2.01 0.26 -17.35
CA VAL A 275 1.70 1.55 -16.72
C VAL A 275 0.19 1.79 -16.69
N TYR A 276 -0.49 1.67 -17.83
CA TYR A 276 -1.94 1.80 -17.93
C TYR A 276 -2.68 0.78 -17.05
N LYS A 277 -2.26 -0.49 -17.09
CA LYS A 277 -2.92 -1.58 -16.37
C LYS A 277 -2.91 -1.38 -14.87
N ASP A 278 -1.90 -0.73 -14.30
CA ASP A 278 -1.85 -0.44 -12.88
C ASP A 278 -3.05 0.41 -12.44
N TYR A 279 -3.43 1.44 -13.21
CA TYR A 279 -4.62 2.26 -12.96
C TYR A 279 -5.92 1.54 -13.36
N ALA A 280 -5.96 0.94 -14.54
CA ALA A 280 -7.18 0.33 -15.10
C ALA A 280 -7.64 -0.92 -14.34
N LYS A 281 -6.73 -1.61 -13.65
CA LYS A 281 -7.07 -2.73 -12.78
C LYS A 281 -7.65 -2.25 -11.46
N ILE A 282 -7.00 -1.31 -10.77
CA ILE A 282 -7.45 -0.89 -9.44
C ILE A 282 -8.74 -0.09 -9.45
N ILE A 283 -9.08 0.60 -10.55
CA ILE A 283 -10.32 1.38 -10.65
C ILE A 283 -11.59 0.53 -10.42
N ASN A 284 -11.52 -0.79 -10.66
CA ASN A 284 -12.62 -1.71 -10.34
C ASN A 284 -12.95 -1.75 -8.85
N ALA A 285 -12.02 -1.37 -7.95
CA ALA A 285 -12.26 -1.19 -6.52
C ALA A 285 -13.19 -0.02 -6.16
N PHE A 286 -13.56 0.79 -7.15
CA PHE A 286 -14.45 1.94 -7.02
C PHE A 286 -15.68 1.80 -7.94
N ILE A 287 -15.92 0.60 -8.45
CA ILE A 287 -17.08 0.27 -9.28
C ILE A 287 -17.93 -0.75 -8.51
N ARG A 288 -19.26 -0.59 -8.57
CA ARG A 288 -20.19 -1.53 -7.94
C ARG A 288 -20.04 -2.93 -8.51
N LYS A 289 -20.22 -3.95 -7.67
CA LYS A 289 -20.25 -5.38 -8.09
C LYS A 289 -21.24 -5.68 -9.21
N ASN A 290 -22.41 -5.03 -9.23
CA ASN A 290 -23.40 -5.22 -10.31
C ASN A 290 -22.97 -4.63 -11.66
N ASN A 291 -21.97 -3.74 -11.66
CA ASN A 291 -21.32 -3.20 -12.86
C ASN A 291 -19.95 -3.87 -13.11
N ASN A 292 -19.79 -5.13 -12.71
CA ASN A 292 -18.53 -5.91 -12.81
C ASN A 292 -17.34 -5.31 -12.03
N GLY A 293 -17.60 -4.44 -11.06
CA GLY A 293 -16.60 -3.93 -10.13
C GLY A 293 -16.39 -4.82 -8.90
N TRP A 294 -15.63 -4.33 -7.93
CA TRP A 294 -15.24 -5.08 -6.73
C TRP A 294 -15.91 -4.58 -5.45
N THR A 295 -16.55 -3.40 -5.48
CA THR A 295 -17.15 -2.73 -4.32
C THR A 295 -18.57 -3.22 -4.06
N LEU A 296 -19.02 -3.18 -2.80
CA LEU A 296 -20.42 -3.45 -2.47
C LEU A 296 -21.40 -2.66 -3.35
N ALA A 297 -22.54 -3.27 -3.64
CA ALA A 297 -23.58 -2.68 -4.49
C ALA A 297 -24.19 -1.38 -3.92
N ILE A 298 -23.98 -1.11 -2.62
CA ILE A 298 -24.47 0.11 -1.96
C ILE A 298 -23.70 1.36 -2.35
N LEU A 299 -22.50 1.24 -2.94
CA LEU A 299 -21.69 2.36 -3.42
C LEU A 299 -22.57 3.29 -4.24
N ASP A 300 -22.43 4.61 -4.20
CA ASP A 300 -23.27 5.51 -5.01
C ASP A 300 -23.22 5.20 -6.52
N LYS A 301 -24.36 5.36 -7.20
CA LYS A 301 -24.49 4.99 -8.62
C LYS A 301 -23.72 5.97 -9.49
N ARG A 302 -23.85 7.27 -9.23
CA ARG A 302 -23.19 8.31 -10.02
C ARG A 302 -21.68 8.21 -9.89
N LEU A 303 -21.20 7.96 -8.67
CA LEU A 303 -19.78 7.66 -8.44
C LEU A 303 -19.32 6.45 -9.25
N SER A 304 -20.05 5.33 -9.17
CA SER A 304 -19.69 4.12 -9.93
C SER A 304 -19.70 4.33 -11.44
N ASP A 305 -20.68 5.08 -11.97
CA ASP A 305 -20.76 5.39 -13.40
C ASP A 305 -19.59 6.28 -13.84
N THR A 306 -19.23 7.28 -13.01
CA THR A 306 -18.04 8.13 -13.23
C THR A 306 -16.75 7.29 -13.29
N MET A 307 -16.61 6.29 -12.43
CA MET A 307 -15.42 5.39 -12.44
C MET A 307 -15.36 4.52 -13.70
N ILE A 308 -16.50 4.15 -14.28
CA ILE A 308 -16.56 3.45 -15.56
C ILE A 308 -16.13 4.39 -16.70
N GLU A 309 -16.60 5.63 -16.70
CA GLU A 309 -16.18 6.66 -17.68
C GLU A 309 -14.67 6.93 -17.61
N PHE A 310 -14.10 7.01 -16.41
CA PHE A 310 -12.66 7.14 -16.22
C PHE A 310 -11.90 5.93 -16.74
N LYS A 311 -12.41 4.72 -16.51
CA LYS A 311 -11.81 3.49 -17.04
C LYS A 311 -11.79 3.49 -18.57
N HIS A 312 -12.88 3.94 -19.21
CA HIS A 312 -12.92 4.11 -20.67
C HIS A 312 -11.96 5.19 -21.14
N SER A 313 -11.88 6.32 -20.43
CA SER A 313 -10.95 7.41 -20.76
C SER A 313 -9.49 6.98 -20.69
N LEU A 314 -9.11 6.19 -19.67
CA LEU A 314 -7.78 5.59 -19.58
C LEU A 314 -7.49 4.65 -20.75
N TYR A 315 -8.49 3.84 -21.15
CA TYR A 315 -8.34 2.92 -22.28
C TYR A 315 -8.13 3.67 -23.60
N HIS A 316 -8.92 4.72 -23.87
CA HIS A 316 -8.72 5.56 -25.05
C HIS A 316 -7.38 6.26 -25.05
N ASN A 317 -6.91 6.72 -23.88
CA ASN A 317 -5.59 7.33 -23.74
C ASN A 317 -4.46 6.37 -24.15
N ILE A 318 -4.47 5.12 -23.65
CA ILE A 318 -3.43 4.14 -24.03
C ILE A 318 -3.55 3.71 -25.49
N VAL A 319 -4.76 3.57 -26.05
CA VAL A 319 -4.94 3.22 -27.48
C VAL A 319 -4.35 4.33 -28.36
N HIS A 320 -4.69 5.59 -28.07
CA HIS A 320 -4.14 6.74 -28.80
C HIS A 320 -2.61 6.80 -28.70
N GLU A 321 -2.04 6.55 -27.51
CA GLU A 321 -0.60 6.49 -27.31
C GLU A 321 0.09 5.38 -28.13
N LEU A 322 -0.57 4.23 -28.32
CA LEU A 322 -0.01 3.09 -29.05
C LEU A 322 -0.19 3.18 -30.57
N ASP A 323 -1.28 3.79 -31.05
CA ASP A 323 -1.65 3.83 -32.47
C ASP A 323 -0.94 4.96 -33.23
N TYR A 324 -0.78 6.13 -32.61
CA TYR A 324 -0.24 7.32 -33.31
C TYR A 324 1.29 7.44 -33.26
N ASN A 325 1.99 6.33 -32.96
CA ASN A 325 3.46 6.28 -32.92
C ASN A 325 4.09 7.40 -32.08
N ILE A 326 3.40 7.79 -30.99
CA ILE A 326 3.85 8.89 -30.14
C ILE A 326 5.16 8.46 -29.46
N LYS A 327 6.19 9.28 -29.66
CA LYS A 327 7.59 9.04 -29.29
C LYS A 327 7.85 9.00 -27.78
N HIS A 328 6.82 8.98 -26.93
CA HIS A 328 7.06 8.91 -25.50
C HIS A 328 7.84 7.63 -25.17
N THR A 329 8.93 7.79 -24.45
CA THR A 329 9.49 6.72 -23.64
C THR A 329 8.44 6.30 -22.60
N VAL A 330 8.60 5.11 -22.02
CA VAL A 330 7.65 4.61 -21.01
C VAL A 330 7.57 5.55 -19.79
N ASN A 331 8.69 6.17 -19.38
CA ASN A 331 8.69 7.18 -18.32
C ASN A 331 7.87 8.41 -18.68
N THR A 332 8.09 8.97 -19.88
CA THR A 332 7.34 10.15 -20.33
C THR A 332 5.85 9.84 -20.48
N TYR A 333 5.50 8.59 -20.82
CA TYR A 333 4.11 8.15 -20.83
C TYR A 333 3.52 8.03 -19.41
N ALA A 334 4.24 7.46 -18.45
CA ALA A 334 3.76 7.40 -17.06
C ALA A 334 3.52 8.80 -16.47
N PHE A 335 4.41 9.74 -16.79
CA PHE A 335 4.27 11.15 -16.44
C PHE A 335 3.05 11.78 -17.13
N SER A 336 2.93 11.67 -18.45
CA SER A 336 1.84 12.29 -19.20
C SER A 336 0.47 11.69 -18.87
N LEU A 337 0.39 10.38 -18.62
CA LEU A 337 -0.82 9.70 -18.19
C LEU A 337 -1.33 10.26 -16.85
N PHE A 338 -0.43 10.52 -15.89
CA PHE A 338 -0.86 11.11 -14.63
C PHE A 338 -1.30 12.58 -14.80
N GLY A 339 -0.65 13.34 -15.68
CA GLY A 339 -1.14 14.66 -16.10
C GLY A 339 -2.57 14.61 -16.65
N PHE A 340 -2.83 13.67 -17.55
CA PHE A 340 -4.18 13.41 -18.08
C PHE A 340 -5.20 13.07 -16.99
N ILE A 341 -4.82 12.21 -16.03
CA ILE A 341 -5.66 11.87 -14.87
C ILE A 341 -5.98 13.10 -14.03
N LEU A 342 -4.98 13.95 -13.73
CA LEU A 342 -5.19 15.17 -12.94
C LEU A 342 -6.21 16.10 -13.60
N GLU A 343 -6.04 16.38 -14.89
CA GLU A 343 -6.86 17.35 -15.62
C GLU A 343 -8.27 16.83 -15.90
N HIS A 344 -8.37 15.59 -16.39
CA HIS A 344 -9.64 15.06 -16.88
C HIS A 344 -10.44 14.27 -15.85
N MET A 345 -9.83 13.87 -14.72
CA MET A 345 -10.50 13.12 -13.67
C MET A 345 -10.57 13.90 -12.36
N PHE A 346 -9.43 14.30 -11.80
CA PHE A 346 -9.43 14.87 -10.46
C PHE A 346 -9.97 16.29 -10.43
N LEU A 347 -9.37 17.21 -11.20
CA LEU A 347 -9.78 18.62 -11.20
C LEU A 347 -11.21 18.83 -11.73
N LYS A 348 -11.63 17.98 -12.67
CA LYS A 348 -12.94 18.09 -13.31
C LYS A 348 -14.08 17.48 -12.50
N HIS A 349 -13.83 16.42 -11.72
CA HIS A 349 -14.90 15.64 -11.09
C HIS A 349 -14.78 15.47 -9.58
N ALA A 350 -13.66 15.86 -8.96
CA ALA A 350 -13.58 15.81 -7.51
C ALA A 350 -14.65 16.74 -6.88
N PRO A 351 -15.29 16.32 -5.77
CA PRO A 351 -16.22 17.17 -5.06
C PRO A 351 -15.62 18.55 -4.73
N PRO A 352 -16.44 19.62 -4.69
CA PRO A 352 -15.95 20.97 -4.45
C PRO A 352 -15.08 21.08 -3.19
N GLY A 353 -13.89 21.66 -3.34
CA GLY A 353 -12.94 21.81 -2.24
C GLY A 353 -12.23 20.52 -1.81
N MET A 354 -12.38 19.39 -2.53
CA MET A 354 -11.63 18.18 -2.22
C MET A 354 -10.22 18.21 -2.80
N PHE A 355 -10.08 18.54 -4.08
CA PHE A 355 -8.80 18.59 -4.79
C PHE A 355 -8.70 19.93 -5.52
N ILE A 356 -7.81 20.79 -5.05
CA ILE A 356 -7.73 22.20 -5.47
C ILE A 356 -6.28 22.58 -5.81
N THR A 357 -6.11 23.64 -6.60
CA THR A 357 -4.80 24.19 -6.97
C THR A 357 -4.43 25.44 -6.18
N SER A 358 -5.42 26.16 -5.64
CA SER A 358 -5.19 27.31 -4.76
C SER A 358 -4.82 26.86 -3.36
N ARG A 359 -3.77 27.47 -2.78
CA ARG A 359 -3.30 27.14 -1.44
C ARG A 359 -4.37 27.41 -0.37
N PRO A 360 -4.84 26.39 0.37
CA PRO A 360 -5.78 26.59 1.47
C PRO A 360 -5.05 27.11 2.72
N ARG A 361 -5.80 27.67 3.68
CA ARG A 361 -5.24 28.20 4.93
C ARG A 361 -4.56 27.13 5.79
N ASN A 362 -5.10 25.91 5.80
CA ASN A 362 -4.63 24.82 6.66
C ASN A 362 -3.99 23.71 5.83
N VAL A 363 -2.68 23.84 5.58
CA VAL A 363 -1.85 22.83 4.92
C VAL A 363 -1.13 22.02 6.00
N ILE A 364 -1.24 20.69 5.92
CA ILE A 364 -0.81 19.77 6.99
C ILE A 364 0.71 19.56 6.97
N ASN A 365 1.26 19.26 5.79
CA ASN A 365 2.69 18.98 5.63
C ASN A 365 3.48 20.28 5.41
N ALA A 366 4.57 20.44 6.18
CA ALA A 366 5.45 21.61 6.10
C ALA A 366 6.18 21.71 4.75
N SER A 367 6.60 20.57 4.21
CA SER A 367 7.19 20.45 2.87
C SER A 367 6.24 19.66 1.96
N PRO A 368 6.05 20.05 0.69
CA PRO A 368 5.18 19.34 -0.24
C PRO A 368 5.62 17.90 -0.47
N PHE A 369 4.66 17.00 -0.58
CA PHE A 369 4.91 15.67 -1.13
C PHE A 369 5.16 15.77 -2.64
N ARG A 370 6.00 14.89 -3.17
CA ARG A 370 6.38 14.84 -4.58
C ARG A 370 5.71 13.65 -5.24
N ILE A 371 5.13 13.87 -6.42
CA ILE A 371 4.61 12.80 -7.28
C ILE A 371 5.65 12.41 -8.34
N ASP A 372 6.49 13.36 -8.72
CA ASP A 372 7.61 13.25 -9.66
C ASP A 372 8.91 13.81 -9.06
N LYS A 373 10.04 13.54 -9.72
CA LYS A 373 11.39 13.94 -9.29
C LYS A 373 11.57 15.44 -9.17
#